data_AF-A0A7L2H7I5-F1
#
_entry.id   AF-A0A7L2H7I5-F1
#
_cell.length_a   1.000
_cell.length_b   1.000
_cell.length_c   1.000
_cell.angle_alpha   90.00
_cell.angle_beta   90.00
_cell.angle_gamma   90.00
#
_symmetry.space_group_name_H-M   'P 1'
#
loop_
_entity.id
_entity.type
_entity.pdbx_description
1 polymer ?
#
loop_
_entity_poly.entity_id
_entity_poly.type
_entity_poly.pdbx_seq_one_letter_code
_entity_poly.pdbx_strand_id
1 'polypeptide(L)'
;MMSSLQDFKTYVDQACRAADEFVNIYYETMDKRRRALTRLYLDKATLVWNGNAVSGQEELNKFFEMLPSSEFQVNMLDCQPVHEQATQGQTTVLVVTSGTVKFDGDKQRYFNQNFLLTAQATPTNTVWKIASDCFRFQDWAS
;
A
#
# COMPACT_ATOMS: atom_id res chain seq x y z
N MET A 1 -15.58 -30.35 2.05
CA MET A 1 -15.88 -29.24 2.98
C MET A 1 -14.67 -28.87 3.86
N MET A 2 -13.87 -29.83 4.35
CA MET A 2 -12.61 -29.52 5.06
C MET A 2 -11.49 -28.96 4.16
N SER A 3 -11.43 -29.32 2.87
CA SER A 3 -10.40 -28.81 1.96
C SER A 3 -10.53 -27.30 1.67
N SER A 4 -11.74 -26.80 1.40
CA SER A 4 -11.96 -25.39 1.06
C SER A 4 -11.64 -24.41 2.18
N LEU A 5 -11.81 -24.83 3.44
CA LEU A 5 -11.41 -24.02 4.61
C LEU A 5 -9.90 -24.02 4.81
N GLN A 6 -9.24 -25.16 4.55
CA GLN A 6 -7.78 -25.26 4.57
C GLN A 6 -7.17 -24.35 3.50
N ASP A 7 -7.76 -24.34 2.30
CA ASP A 7 -7.34 -23.50 1.18
C ASP A 7 -7.54 -22.01 1.49
N PHE A 8 -8.66 -21.63 2.13
CA PHE A 8 -8.90 -20.24 2.53
C PHE A 8 -7.90 -19.75 3.57
N LYS A 9 -7.56 -20.58 4.55
CA LYS A 9 -6.54 -20.24 5.55
C LYS A 9 -5.19 -19.94 4.89
N THR A 10 -4.81 -20.67 3.84
CA THR A 10 -3.58 -20.40 3.10
C THR A 10 -3.56 -19.00 2.49
N TYR A 11 -4.67 -18.53 1.92
CA TYR A 11 -4.77 -17.16 1.40
C TYR A 11 -4.65 -16.10 2.50
N VAL A 12 -5.23 -16.36 3.68
CA VAL A 12 -5.10 -15.46 4.85
C VAL A 12 -3.65 -15.41 5.33
N ASP A 13 -3.00 -16.57 5.50
CA ASP A 13 -1.60 -16.63 5.94
C ASP A 13 -0.67 -15.91 4.94
N GLN A 14 -0.92 -16.06 3.63
CA GLN A 14 -0.18 -15.36 2.58
C GLN A 14 -0.43 -13.85 2.62
N ALA A 15 -1.67 -13.42 2.82
CA ALA A 15 -2.03 -12.01 2.93
C ALA A 15 -1.31 -11.34 4.11
N CYS A 16 -1.28 -11.97 5.29
CA CYS A 16 -0.58 -11.45 6.46
C CYS A 16 0.91 -11.27 6.21
N ARG A 17 1.59 -12.27 5.63
CA ARG A 17 3.02 -12.18 5.31
C ARG A 17 3.30 -11.07 4.30
N ALA A 18 2.49 -11.00 3.24
CA ALA A 18 2.63 -9.97 2.21
C ALA A 18 2.44 -8.57 2.78
N ALA A 19 1.44 -8.37 3.64
CA ALA A 19 1.15 -7.08 4.26
C ALA A 19 2.27 -6.63 5.21
N ASP A 20 2.75 -7.50 6.10
CA ASP A 20 3.83 -7.20 7.04
C ASP A 20 5.12 -6.79 6.31
N GLU A 21 5.53 -7.57 5.31
CA GLU A 21 6.73 -7.28 4.52
C GLU A 21 6.54 -5.98 3.71
N PHE A 22 5.39 -5.82 3.06
CA PHE A 22 5.09 -4.66 2.24
C PHE A 22 5.09 -3.37 3.06
N VAL A 23 4.42 -3.32 4.22
CA VAL A 23 4.31 -2.11 5.04
C VAL A 23 5.69 -1.64 5.47
N ASN A 24 6.55 -2.55 5.93
CA ASN A 24 7.93 -2.23 6.30
C ASN A 24 8.70 -1.63 5.11
N ILE A 25 8.63 -2.27 3.94
CA ILE A 25 9.32 -1.80 2.73
C ILE A 25 8.76 -0.46 2.26
N TYR A 26 7.44 -0.29 2.24
CA TYR A 26 6.76 0.89 1.74
C TYR A 26 7.14 2.12 2.55
N TYR A 27 6.92 2.11 3.87
CA TYR A 27 7.17 3.28 4.70
C TYR A 27 8.66 3.57 4.86
N GLU A 28 9.53 2.56 4.92
CA GLU A 28 10.98 2.80 4.90
C GLU A 28 11.41 3.45 3.56
N THR A 29 10.84 3.00 2.44
CA THR A 29 11.15 3.59 1.14
C THR A 29 10.59 5.00 1.02
N MET A 30 9.39 5.26 1.54
CA MET A 30 8.78 6.58 1.59
C MET A 30 9.65 7.57 2.38
N ASP A 31 10.19 7.15 3.52
CA ASP A 31 10.98 8.04 4.39
C ASP A 31 12.43 8.20 3.91
N LYS A 32 13.09 7.10 3.53
CA LYS A 32 14.54 7.10 3.29
C LYS A 32 14.94 7.07 1.81
N ARG A 33 14.06 6.59 0.93
CA ARG A 33 14.39 6.25 -0.47
C ARG A 33 13.29 6.69 -1.44
N ARG A 34 12.74 7.90 -1.27
CA ARG A 34 11.57 8.42 -2.00
C ARG A 34 11.61 8.19 -3.51
N ARG A 35 12.76 8.40 -4.15
CA ARG A 35 12.97 8.19 -5.61
C ARG A 35 12.74 6.75 -6.09
N ALA A 36 12.81 5.77 -5.20
CA ALA A 36 12.56 4.37 -5.51
C ALA A 36 11.12 3.93 -5.23
N LEU A 37 10.31 4.78 -4.57
CA LEU A 37 8.98 4.41 -4.07
C LEU A 37 8.02 3.98 -5.18
N THR A 38 8.03 4.69 -6.31
CA THR A 38 7.16 4.40 -7.45
C THR A 38 7.41 3.04 -8.09
N ARG A 39 8.58 2.42 -7.87
CA ARG A 39 8.86 1.04 -8.33
C ARG A 39 7.96 0.00 -7.64
N LEU A 40 7.40 0.33 -6.49
CA LEU A 40 6.42 -0.50 -5.77
C LEU A 40 5.03 -0.45 -6.40
N TYR A 41 4.76 0.51 -7.28
CA TYR A 41 3.48 0.66 -7.98
C TYR A 41 3.49 -0.10 -9.30
N LEU A 42 2.30 -0.52 -9.74
CA LEU A 42 2.07 -0.95 -11.13
C LEU A 42 2.11 0.25 -12.08
N ASP A 43 2.29 -0.01 -13.37
CA ASP A 43 2.38 1.03 -14.40
C ASP A 43 1.11 1.90 -14.49
N LYS A 44 -0.05 1.27 -14.26
CA LYS A 44 -1.38 1.90 -14.28
C LYS A 44 -1.96 2.10 -12.88
N ALA A 45 -1.13 2.09 -11.85
CA ALA A 45 -1.61 2.27 -10.48
C ALA A 45 -2.20 3.66 -10.28
N THR A 46 -3.12 3.76 -9.32
CA THR A 46 -3.74 5.03 -8.94
C THR A 46 -3.50 5.30 -7.45
N LEU A 47 -3.35 6.59 -7.12
CA LEU A 47 -3.26 7.11 -5.77
C LEU A 47 -4.36 8.15 -5.57
N VAL A 48 -5.06 8.07 -4.45
CA VAL A 48 -5.93 9.14 -3.96
C VAL A 48 -5.33 9.71 -2.68
N TRP A 49 -4.75 10.90 -2.76
CA TRP A 49 -4.12 11.58 -1.62
C TRP A 49 -4.98 12.73 -1.12
N ASN A 50 -5.61 12.53 0.05
CA ASN A 50 -6.57 13.48 0.64
C ASN A 50 -7.69 13.91 -0.33
N GLY A 51 -8.08 13.01 -1.25
CA GLY A 51 -9.10 13.27 -2.27
C GLY A 51 -8.57 13.72 -3.63
N ASN A 52 -7.26 13.99 -3.76
CA ASN A 52 -6.63 14.32 -5.03
C ASN A 52 -6.17 13.04 -5.74
N ALA A 53 -6.66 12.80 -6.95
CA ALA A 53 -6.29 11.63 -7.74
C ALA A 53 -4.98 11.85 -8.51
N VAL A 54 -4.10 10.85 -8.46
CA VAL A 54 -2.84 10.77 -9.20
C VAL A 54 -2.82 9.41 -9.88
N SER A 55 -2.43 9.33 -11.15
CA SER A 55 -2.56 8.09 -11.93
C SER A 55 -1.39 7.89 -12.86
N GLY A 56 -0.84 6.68 -12.84
CA GLY A 56 0.29 6.28 -13.66
C GLY A 56 1.65 6.68 -13.07
N GLN A 57 2.68 5.96 -13.51
CA GLN A 57 4.05 6.08 -12.98
C GLN A 57 4.63 7.49 -13.06
N GLU A 58 4.43 8.21 -14.16
CA GLU A 58 4.99 9.54 -14.34
C GLU A 58 4.44 10.54 -13.31
N GLU A 59 3.11 10.58 -13.16
CA GLU A 59 2.45 11.49 -12.23
C GLU A 59 2.68 11.10 -10.77
N LEU A 60 2.76 9.79 -10.47
CA LEU A 60 3.18 9.31 -9.15
C LEU A 60 4.60 9.78 -8.80
N ASN A 61 5.55 9.70 -9.74
CA ASN A 61 6.92 10.15 -9.51
C ASN A 61 6.96 11.64 -9.18
N LYS A 62 6.32 12.47 -10.03
CA LYS A 62 6.22 13.92 -9.80
C LYS A 62 5.58 14.20 -8.44
N PHE A 63 4.48 13.53 -8.12
CA PHE A 63 3.77 13.72 -6.85
C PHE A 63 4.66 13.43 -5.64
N PHE A 64 5.32 12.27 -5.60
CA PHE A 64 6.16 11.88 -4.47
C PHE A 64 7.43 12.71 -4.32
N GLU A 65 7.97 13.24 -5.41
CA GLU A 65 9.10 14.19 -5.40
C GLU A 65 8.71 15.56 -4.85
N MET A 66 7.45 16.00 -5.06
CA MET A 66 6.93 17.25 -4.52
C MET A 66 6.60 17.20 -3.02
N LEU A 67 6.36 16.00 -2.47
CA LEU A 67 6.07 15.86 -1.04
C LEU A 67 7.32 16.13 -0.19
N PRO A 68 7.18 16.82 0.97
CA PRO A 68 8.27 16.96 1.92
C PRO A 68 8.84 15.61 2.37
N SER A 69 10.03 15.66 2.97
CA SER A 69 10.56 14.53 3.73
C SER A 69 9.56 14.11 4.81
N SER A 70 9.45 12.81 5.06
CA SER A 70 8.48 12.24 5.98
C SER A 70 9.13 11.37 7.04
N GLU A 71 8.47 11.24 8.17
CA GLU A 71 8.71 10.24 9.19
C GLU A 71 7.38 9.56 9.53
N PHE A 72 7.17 8.36 9.02
CA PHE A 72 5.98 7.56 9.30
C PHE A 72 6.18 6.67 10.53
N GLN A 73 5.16 6.58 11.36
CA GLN A 73 5.04 5.59 12.43
C GLN A 73 3.71 4.88 12.25
N VAL A 74 3.76 3.61 11.83
CA VAL A 74 2.57 2.77 11.67
C VAL A 74 2.28 2.10 13.00
N ASN A 75 1.07 2.29 13.52
CA ASN A 75 0.64 1.74 14.81
C ASN A 75 -0.28 0.53 14.64
N MET A 76 -1.06 0.52 13.54
CA MET A 76 -2.01 -0.55 13.25
C MET A 76 -1.86 -1.00 11.80
N LEU A 77 -1.99 -2.30 11.59
CA LEU A 77 -2.00 -2.97 10.30
C LEU A 77 -3.09 -4.04 10.33
N ASP A 78 -3.90 -4.08 9.29
CA ASP A 78 -4.85 -5.15 9.01
C ASP A 78 -4.77 -5.52 7.52
N CYS A 79 -5.12 -6.75 7.18
CA CYS A 79 -5.13 -7.19 5.79
C CYS A 79 -6.15 -8.30 5.53
N GLN A 80 -6.61 -8.35 4.27
CA GLN A 80 -7.62 -9.30 3.84
C GLN A 80 -7.28 -9.80 2.42
N PRO A 81 -7.35 -11.12 2.16
CA PRO A 81 -7.30 -11.61 0.79
C PRO A 81 -8.56 -11.14 0.04
N VAL A 82 -8.38 -10.60 -1.17
CA VAL A 82 -9.50 -10.12 -1.99
C VAL A 82 -10.07 -11.28 -2.79
N HIS A 83 -11.40 -11.38 -2.84
CA HIS A 83 -12.08 -12.44 -3.57
C HIS A 83 -11.81 -12.36 -5.08
N GLU A 84 -11.54 -13.50 -5.72
CA GLU A 84 -11.13 -13.60 -7.13
C GLU A 84 -12.09 -12.96 -8.13
N GLN A 85 -13.39 -12.94 -7.83
CA GLN A 85 -14.41 -12.31 -8.67
C GLN A 85 -14.21 -10.79 -8.79
N ALA A 86 -13.66 -10.14 -7.76
CA ALA A 86 -13.37 -8.71 -7.78
C ALA A 86 -12.10 -8.38 -8.57
N THR A 87 -11.24 -9.37 -8.80
CA THR A 87 -9.87 -9.18 -9.33
C THR A 87 -9.62 -9.97 -10.62
N GLN A 88 -10.66 -10.59 -11.18
CA GLN A 88 -10.59 -11.42 -12.40
C GLN A 88 -9.55 -12.55 -12.27
N GLY A 89 -9.47 -13.15 -11.08
CA GLY A 89 -8.52 -14.23 -10.78
C GLY A 89 -7.11 -13.78 -10.37
N GLN A 90 -6.83 -12.47 -10.33
CA GLN A 90 -5.54 -11.97 -9.86
C GLN A 90 -5.43 -12.08 -8.33
N THR A 91 -4.39 -12.75 -7.83
CA THR A 91 -4.08 -12.80 -6.40
C THR A 91 -3.83 -11.39 -5.86
N THR A 92 -4.71 -10.94 -4.97
CA THR A 92 -4.75 -9.56 -4.49
C THR A 92 -5.01 -9.51 -2.99
N VAL A 93 -4.38 -8.56 -2.31
CA VAL A 93 -4.51 -8.33 -0.87
C VAL A 93 -4.89 -6.89 -0.62
N LEU A 94 -5.96 -6.68 0.16
CA LEU A 94 -6.27 -5.38 0.74
C LEU A 94 -5.44 -5.22 2.00
N VAL A 95 -4.70 -4.13 2.10
CA VAL A 95 -3.91 -3.75 3.28
C VAL A 95 -4.45 -2.44 3.81
N VAL A 96 -4.68 -2.34 5.11
CA VAL A 96 -5.13 -1.11 5.79
C VAL A 96 -4.15 -0.79 6.90
N THR A 97 -3.68 0.45 6.92
CA THR A 97 -2.75 0.96 7.94
C THR A 97 -3.30 2.21 8.59
N SER A 98 -2.88 2.44 9.83
CA SER A 98 -3.07 3.72 10.50
C SER A 98 -1.91 4.01 11.43
N GLY A 99 -1.69 5.28 11.68
CA GLY A 99 -0.67 5.74 12.59
C GLY A 99 -0.47 7.23 12.48
N THR A 100 0.77 7.67 12.65
CA THR A 100 1.15 9.08 12.54
C THR A 100 2.20 9.29 11.48
N VAL A 101 2.16 10.46 10.86
CA VAL A 101 3.22 10.94 9.97
C VAL A 101 3.58 12.36 10.33
N LYS A 102 4.88 12.66 10.29
CA LYS A 102 5.40 14.02 10.36
C LYS A 102 6.07 14.35 9.03
N PHE A 103 5.56 15.36 8.33
CA PHE A 103 6.24 15.94 7.17
C PHE A 103 7.15 17.08 7.62
N ASP A 104 8.26 17.28 6.93
CA ASP A 104 9.17 18.38 7.22
C ASP A 104 8.45 19.74 7.09
N GLY A 105 8.65 20.61 8.07
CA GLY A 105 7.92 21.88 8.19
C GLY A 105 6.51 21.80 8.79
N ASP A 106 5.94 20.59 8.98
CA ASP A 106 4.58 20.38 9.47
C ASP A 106 4.52 19.78 10.89
N LYS A 107 3.36 19.93 11.54
CA LYS A 107 3.04 19.19 12.77
C LYS A 107 2.82 17.70 12.46
N GLN A 108 3.09 16.85 13.43
CA GLN A 108 2.71 15.43 13.34
C GLN A 108 1.18 15.30 13.25
N ARG A 109 0.70 14.42 12.36
CA ARG A 109 -0.73 14.17 12.13
C ARG A 109 -1.04 12.69 12.09
N TYR A 110 -2.27 12.34 12.44
CA TYR A 110 -2.78 10.99 12.26
C TYR A 110 -3.23 10.76 10.82
N PHE A 111 -2.99 9.55 10.31
CA PHE A 111 -3.41 9.16 8.97
C PHE A 111 -4.05 7.78 8.97
N ASN A 112 -4.85 7.55 7.93
CA ASN A 112 -5.27 6.23 7.50
C ASN A 112 -4.84 6.05 6.04
N GLN A 113 -4.35 4.87 5.71
CA GLN A 113 -3.99 4.52 4.35
C GLN A 113 -4.44 3.11 4.03
N ASN A 114 -4.87 2.87 2.80
CA ASN A 114 -5.18 1.52 2.33
C ASN A 114 -4.61 1.29 0.95
N PHE A 115 -4.19 0.05 0.73
CA PHE A 115 -3.55 -0.39 -0.51
C PHE A 115 -4.26 -1.63 -1.04
N LEU A 116 -4.41 -1.70 -2.35
CA LEU A 116 -4.65 -2.95 -3.06
C LEU A 116 -3.34 -3.42 -3.66
N LEU A 117 -2.80 -4.51 -3.12
CA LEU A 117 -1.59 -5.16 -3.60
C LEU A 117 -1.95 -6.29 -4.54
N THR A 118 -1.23 -6.41 -5.64
CA THR A 118 -1.35 -7.53 -6.58
C THR A 118 -0.05 -8.30 -6.63
N ALA A 119 -0.15 -9.62 -6.61
CA ALA A 119 1.01 -10.49 -6.80
C ALA A 119 1.49 -10.39 -8.26
N GLN A 120 2.78 -10.20 -8.46
CA GLN A 120 3.43 -10.19 -9.76
C GLN A 120 4.44 -11.34 -9.78
N ALA A 121 4.19 -12.32 -10.64
CA ALA A 121 5.11 -13.45 -10.81
C ALA A 121 6.39 -12.95 -11.50
N THR A 122 7.54 -13.25 -10.90
CA THR A 122 8.85 -13.11 -11.53
C THR A 122 9.45 -14.50 -11.72
N PRO A 123 10.50 -14.67 -12.56
CA PRO A 123 11.11 -15.98 -12.77
C PRO A 123 11.63 -16.66 -11.49
N THR A 124 11.93 -15.88 -10.45
CA THR A 124 12.57 -16.37 -9.21
C THR A 124 11.69 -16.24 -7.97
N ASN A 125 10.72 -15.31 -7.95
CA ASN A 125 9.87 -15.08 -6.79
C ASN A 125 8.54 -14.40 -7.16
N THR A 126 7.64 -14.27 -6.19
CA THR A 126 6.48 -13.36 -6.29
C THR A 126 6.84 -12.02 -5.66
N VAL A 127 6.56 -10.92 -6.37
CA VAL A 127 6.68 -9.56 -5.82
C VAL A 127 5.31 -8.91 -5.73
N TRP A 128 5.04 -8.18 -4.66
CA TRP A 128 3.76 -7.49 -4.48
C TRP A 128 3.88 -6.05 -4.96
N LYS A 129 2.95 -5.62 -5.81
CA LYS A 129 2.89 -4.25 -6.33
C LYS A 129 1.54 -3.60 -6.08
N ILE A 130 1.56 -2.30 -5.85
CA ILE A 130 0.38 -1.47 -5.57
C ILE A 130 -0.39 -1.25 -6.86
N ALA A 131 -1.64 -1.70 -6.89
CA ALA A 131 -2.61 -1.37 -7.94
C ALA A 131 -3.41 -0.11 -7.59
N SER A 132 -3.72 0.09 -6.31
CA SER A 132 -4.44 1.26 -5.79
C SER A 132 -3.90 1.64 -4.43
N ASP A 133 -3.76 2.94 -4.18
CA ASP A 133 -3.43 3.54 -2.88
C ASP A 133 -4.43 4.65 -2.56
N CYS A 134 -4.87 4.73 -1.31
CA CYS A 134 -5.71 5.80 -0.81
C CYS A 134 -5.19 6.25 0.57
N PHE A 135 -4.66 7.46 0.62
CA PHE A 135 -4.13 8.10 1.82
C PHE A 135 -5.04 9.25 2.26
N ARG A 136 -5.31 9.36 3.57
CA ARG A 136 -6.06 10.48 4.14
C ARG A 136 -5.60 10.81 5.56
N PHE A 137 -5.44 12.10 5.85
CA PHE A 137 -5.31 12.58 7.22
C PHE A 137 -6.64 12.49 7.98
N GLN A 138 -6.60 12.14 9.26
CA GLN A 138 -7.82 12.07 10.08
C GLN A 138 -8.45 13.44 10.31
N ASP A 139 -7.61 14.48 10.44
CA ASP A 139 -8.00 15.87 10.64
C ASP A 139 -7.94 16.69 9.35
N TRP A 140 -8.24 16.10 8.18
CA TRP A 140 -8.03 16.76 6.88
C TRP A 140 -8.73 18.13 6.74
N ALA A 141 -9.84 18.34 7.44
CA ALA A 141 -10.67 19.54 7.37
C ALA A 141 -10.21 20.68 8.31
N SER A 142 -9.13 20.46 9.06
CA SER A 142 -8.64 21.34 10.13
C SER A 142 -7.31 22.03 9.77
#